data_AF-A0A1E3LI40-F1
#
_entry.id   AF-A0A1E3LI40-F1
#
_cell.length_a   1.000
_cell.length_b   1.000
_cell.length_c   1.000
_cell.angle_alpha   90.00
_cell.angle_beta   90.00
_cell.angle_gamma   90.00
#
_symmetry.space_group_name_H-M   'P 1'
#
loop_
_entity.id
_entity.type
_entity.pdbx_description
1 polymer ?
#
loop_
_entity_poly.entity_id
_entity_poly.type
_entity_poly.pdbx_seq_one_letter_code
_entity_poly.pdbx_strand_id
1 'polypeptide(L)'
;MAAKVVKYLQDGVTYYEIRGALPDGTRYVDRVGFSERELAFRHLVAARIKLLRQEYDGAHREALAQCAADVVTPRWVRQLIF
;
A
#
# COMPACT_ATOMS: atom_id res chain seq x y z
N MET A 1 3.27 -23.30 -11.92
CA MET A 1 3.32 -23.73 -10.50
C MET A 1 3.36 -22.47 -9.64
N ALA A 2 2.54 -22.38 -8.60
CA ALA A 2 2.54 -21.20 -7.71
C ALA A 2 3.72 -21.29 -6.73
N ALA A 3 4.36 -20.15 -6.44
CA ALA A 3 5.41 -20.08 -5.43
C ALA A 3 4.81 -20.35 -4.04
N LYS A 4 5.53 -21.13 -3.22
CA LYS A 4 5.19 -21.40 -1.83
C LYS A 4 5.99 -20.47 -0.93
N VAL A 5 5.29 -19.75 -0.06
CA VAL A 5 5.93 -18.92 0.97
C VAL A 5 5.93 -19.69 2.30
N VAL A 6 7.08 -19.74 2.96
CA VAL A 6 7.26 -20.32 4.30
C VAL A 6 7.80 -19.24 5.22
N LYS A 7 7.19 -19.11 6.40
CA LYS A 7 7.62 -18.19 7.45
C LYS A 7 8.16 -19.00 8.62
N TYR A 8 9.32 -18.63 9.15
CA TYR A 8 9.90 -19.27 10.34
C TYR A 8 10.78 -18.30 11.15
N LEU A 9 10.98 -18.61 12.43
CA LEU A 9 11.84 -17.86 13.35
C LEU A 9 13.13 -18.64 13.58
N GLN A 10 14.28 -17.99 13.40
CA GLN A 10 15.59 -18.58 13.66
C GLN A 10 16.53 -17.51 14.18
N ASP A 11 17.20 -17.77 15.32
CA ASP A 11 18.17 -16.85 15.95
C ASP A 11 17.63 -15.42 16.17
N GLY A 12 16.35 -15.30 16.55
CA GLY A 12 15.69 -14.00 16.75
C GLY A 12 15.34 -13.25 15.46
N VAL A 13 15.57 -13.85 14.30
CA VAL A 13 15.25 -13.31 12.98
C VAL A 13 14.06 -14.05 12.40
N THR A 14 13.05 -13.31 11.97
CA THR A 14 11.92 -13.87 11.22
C THR A 14 12.28 -13.94 9.76
N TYR A 15 12.33 -15.15 9.20
CA TYR A 15 12.58 -15.38 7.79
C TYR A 15 11.28 -15.61 7.03
N TYR A 16 11.23 -15.04 5.83
CA TYR A 16 10.24 -15.32 4.80
C TYR A 16 10.97 -15.92 3.62
N GLU A 17 10.69 -17.18 3.33
CA GLU A 17 11.32 -17.93 2.26
C GLU A 17 10.30 -18.22 1.16
N ILE A 18 10.63 -17.84 -0.06
CA ILE A 18 9.81 -18.04 -1.25
C ILE A 18 10.46 -19.15 -2.06
N ARG A 19 9.76 -20.26 -2.22
CA ARG A 19 10.18 -21.40 -3.03
C ARG A 19 9.31 -21.47 -4.27
N GLY A 20 9.93 -21.54 -5.45
CA GLY A 20 9.19 -21.67 -6.70
C GLY A 20 9.92 -22.53 -7.72
N ALA A 21 9.22 -22.79 -8.82
CA ALA A 21 9.79 -23.41 -10.01
C ALA A 21 9.70 -22.39 -11.15
N LEU A 22 10.82 -22.17 -11.83
CA LEU A 22 10.91 -21.40 -13.05
C LEU A 22 10.31 -22.19 -14.23
N PRO A 23 9.98 -21.53 -15.35
CA PRO A 23 9.39 -22.20 -16.52
C PRO A 23 10.28 -23.29 -17.14
N ASP A 24 11.59 -23.21 -16.96
CA ASP A 24 12.59 -24.21 -17.39
C ASP A 24 12.71 -25.42 -16.43
N GLY A 25 11.92 -25.44 -15.36
CA GLY A 25 11.96 -26.48 -14.33
C GLY A 25 12.97 -26.23 -13.20
N THR A 26 13.80 -25.18 -13.31
CA THR A 26 14.77 -24.81 -12.27
C THR A 26 14.02 -24.38 -11.01
N ARG A 27 14.41 -24.92 -9.85
CA ARG A 27 13.86 -24.48 -8.56
C ARG A 27 14.63 -23.28 -8.04
N TYR A 28 13.92 -22.26 -7.58
CA TYR A 28 14.53 -21.13 -6.88
C TYR A 28 14.05 -21.05 -5.44
N VAL A 29 14.94 -20.54 -4.59
CA VAL A 29 14.68 -20.22 -3.20
C VAL A 29 15.18 -18.81 -2.98
N ASP A 30 14.27 -17.92 -2.62
CA ASP A 30 14.60 -16.57 -2.16
C ASP A 30 14.27 -16.46 -0.67
N ARG A 31 15.13 -15.78 0.09
CA ARG A 31 14.99 -15.66 1.54
C ARG A 31 15.30 -14.25 1.98
N VAL A 32 14.34 -13.64 2.68
CA VAL A 32 14.55 -12.38 3.38
C VAL A 32 14.34 -12.58 4.88
N GLY A 33 15.23 -11.99 5.68
CA GLY A 33 15.19 -12.06 7.14
C GLY A 33 14.98 -10.68 7.74
N PHE A 34 14.17 -10.60 8.80
CA PHE A 34 13.92 -9.37 9.53
C PHE A 34 14.11 -9.58 11.03
N SER A 35 14.84 -8.68 11.67
CA SER A 35 14.84 -8.60 13.13
C SER A 35 13.47 -8.17 13.65
N GLU A 36 13.20 -8.45 14.93
CA GLU A 36 11.96 -8.01 15.58
C GLU A 36 11.79 -6.49 15.50
N ARG A 37 12.86 -5.71 15.74
CA ARG A 37 12.83 -4.24 15.67
C ARG A 37 12.54 -3.75 14.26
N GLU A 38 13.13 -4.38 13.25
CA GLU A 38 12.85 -4.03 11.86
C GLU A 38 11.40 -4.33 11.48
N LEU A 39 10.85 -5.47 11.93
CA LEU A 39 9.43 -5.77 11.72
C LEU A 39 8.52 -4.75 12.40
N ALA A 40 8.83 -4.36 13.64
CA ALA A 40 8.07 -3.35 14.36
C ALA A 40 8.08 -2.00 13.61
N PHE A 41 9.26 -1.59 13.13
CA PHE A 41 9.41 -0.38 12.33
C PHE A 41 8.62 -0.45 11.02
N ARG A 42 8.73 -1.57 10.28
CA ARG A 42 7.98 -1.79 9.03
C ARG A 42 6.46 -1.76 9.24
N HIS A 43 5.96 -2.33 10.34
CA HIS A 43 4.54 -2.24 10.68
C HIS A 43 4.10 -0.79 10.95
N LEU A 44 4.91 0.00 11.65
CA LEU A 44 4.64 1.42 11.87
C LEU A 44 4.59 2.20 10.55
N VAL A 45 5.56 1.97 9.67
CA VAL A 45 5.58 2.61 8.34
C VAL A 45 4.36 2.20 7.51
N ALA A 46 4.01 0.91 7.49
CA ALA A 46 2.84 0.42 6.77
C ALA A 46 1.53 1.03 7.30
N ALA A 47 1.39 1.16 8.62
CA ALA A 47 0.26 1.84 9.24
C ALA A 47 0.18 3.31 8.81
N ARG A 48 1.31 4.03 8.77
CA ARG A 48 1.34 5.43 8.33
C ARG A 48 0.99 5.58 6.86
N ILE A 49 1.50 4.71 5.99
CA ILE A 49 1.14 4.72 4.56
C ILE A 49 -0.37 4.50 4.38
N LYS A 50 -0.97 3.59 5.15
CA LYS A 50 -2.42 3.35 5.10
C LYS A 50 -3.22 4.59 5.49
N LEU A 51 -2.82 5.29 6.56
CA LEU A 51 -3.46 6.53 6.98
C LEU A 51 -3.34 7.62 5.91
N LEU A 52 -2.13 7.83 5.38
CA LEU A 52 -1.89 8.81 4.31
C LEU A 52 -2.74 8.52 3.06
N ARG A 53 -2.93 7.24 2.72
CA ARG A 53 -3.79 6.85 1.61
C ARG A 53 -5.26 7.20 1.88
N GLN A 54 -5.75 6.99 3.10
CA GLN A 54 -7.11 7.36 3.49
C GLN A 54 -7.31 8.88 3.48
N GLU A 55 -6.34 9.65 3.97
CA GLU A 55 -6.32 11.11 3.91
C GLU A 55 -6.37 11.59 2.44
N TYR A 56 -5.53 10.99 1.57
CA TYR A 56 -5.51 11.28 0.13
C TYR A 56 -6.85 10.95 -0.55
N ASP A 57 -7.42 9.77 -0.30
CA ASP A 57 -8.70 9.36 -0.87
C ASP A 57 -9.87 10.26 -0.39
N GLY A 58 -9.76 10.83 0.82
CA GLY A 58 -10.67 11.85 1.33
C GLY A 58 -10.56 13.15 0.54
N ALA A 59 -9.35 13.72 0.48
CA ALA A 59 -9.07 14.96 -0.24
C ALA A 59 -9.43 14.87 -1.74
N HIS A 60 -9.16 13.72 -2.36
CA HIS A 60 -9.52 13.48 -3.75
C HIS A 60 -11.04 13.50 -3.98
N ARG A 61 -11.82 12.86 -3.08
CA ARG A 61 -13.29 12.89 -3.15
C ARG A 61 -13.85 14.29 -2.96
N GLU A 62 -13.30 15.07 -2.03
CA GLU A 62 -13.70 16.46 -1.80
C GLU A 62 -13.41 17.33 -3.04
N ALA A 63 -12.22 17.20 -3.63
CA ALA A 63 -11.86 17.90 -4.86
C ALA A 63 -12.81 17.54 -6.01
N LEU A 64 -13.16 16.26 -6.19
CA LEU A 64 -14.13 15.84 -7.20
C LEU A 64 -15.53 16.42 -6.94
N ALA A 65 -15.99 16.45 -5.69
CA ALA A 65 -17.27 17.05 -5.33
C ALA A 65 -17.29 18.55 -5.64
N GLN A 66 -16.19 19.26 -5.34
CA GLN A 66 -16.04 20.67 -5.66
C GLN A 66 -16.03 20.92 -7.16
N CYS A 67 -15.27 20.13 -7.94
CA CYS A 67 -15.29 20.21 -9.40
C CYS A 67 -16.70 19.97 -9.97
N ALA A 68 -17.42 18.96 -9.46
CA ALA A 68 -18.79 18.70 -9.88
C ALA A 68 -19.74 19.87 -9.54
N ALA A 69 -19.61 20.45 -8.34
CA ALA A 69 -20.39 21.62 -7.94
C ALA A 69 -20.07 22.86 -8.78
N ASP A 70 -18.81 23.08 -9.14
CA ASP A 70 -18.36 24.17 -10.00
C ASP A 70 -18.81 23.97 -11.47
N VAL A 71 -19.02 22.73 -11.92
CA VAL A 71 -19.63 22.43 -13.23
C VAL A 71 -21.14 22.72 -13.21
N VAL A 72 -21.84 22.31 -12.15
CA VAL A 72 -23.30 22.53 -12.00
C VAL A 72 -23.63 24.01 -11.80
N THR A 73 -22.76 24.75 -11.09
CA THR A 73 -22.88 26.19 -10.94
C THR A 73 -21.52 26.81 -11.27
N PRO A 74 -21.30 27.20 -12.53
CA PRO A 74 -20.06 27.82 -12.95
C PRO A 74 -19.67 28.93 -12.00
N ARG A 75 -18.40 28.98 -11.63
CA ARG A 75 -17.90 29.89 -10.58
C ARG A 75 -18.23 31.37 -10.83
N TRP A 76 -18.38 31.77 -12.10
CA TRP A 76 -18.84 33.11 -12.51
C TRP A 76 -20.33 33.35 -12.24
N VAL A 77 -21.18 32.32 -12.29
CA VAL A 77 -22.61 32.40 -11.96
C VAL A 77 -22.82 32.63 -10.46
N ARG A 78 -22.00 32.01 -9.59
CA ARG A 78 -22.05 32.28 -8.14
C ARG A 78 -21.69 33.73 -7.77
N GLN A 79 -20.97 34.45 -8.63
CA GLN A 79 -20.65 35.87 -8.42
C GLN A 79 -21.79 36.81 -8.84
N LEU A 80 -22.83 36.29 -9.49
CA LEU A 80 -23.96 37.05 -10.01
C LEU A 80 -25.25 36.86 -9.20
N ILE A 81 -25.31 35.83 -8.37
CA ILE A 81 -26.43 35.57 -7.47
C ILE A 81 -26.06 36.17 -6.11
N PHE A 82 -26.41 37.44 -5.93
CA PHE A 82 -26.46 38.12 -4.63
C PHE A 82 -27.72 37.70 -3.86
#